data_AF-A0A7C6IZZ0-F1
#
_entry.id   AF-A0A7C6IZZ0-F1
#
_cell.length_a   1.000
_cell.length_b   1.000
_cell.length_c   1.000
_cell.angle_alpha   90.00
_cell.angle_beta   90.00
_cell.angle_gamma   90.00
#
_symmetry.space_group_name_H-M   'P 1'
#
loop_
_entity.id
_entity.type
_entity.pdbx_description
1 polymer ?
#
loop_
_entity_poly.entity_id
_entity_poly.type
_entity_poly.pdbx_seq_one_letter_code
_entity_poly.pdbx_strand_id
1 'polypeptide(L)' 'MFYIPVLVFLFGAVIGSFLNVVIYRLPKGMSLSFPSSHCPKCEFKLRWYDNIPIISYIMLKGRCR' A
#
# COMPACT_ATOMS: atom_id res chain seq x y z
N MET A 1 16.54 -1.03 24.29
CA MET A 1 15.23 -1.67 24.56
C MET A 1 14.08 -1.06 23.72
N PHE A 2 14.31 -0.69 22.45
CA PHE A 2 13.26 -0.12 21.57
C PHE A 2 13.23 -0.76 20.16
N TYR A 3 14.16 -1.66 19.86
CA TYR A 3 14.28 -2.27 18.54
C TYR A 3 13.15 -3.24 18.20
N ILE A 4 12.70 -4.04 19.18
CA ILE A 4 11.59 -5.00 19.02
C ILE A 4 10.29 -4.30 18.56
N PRO A 5 9.76 -3.27 19.25
CA PRO A 5 8.51 -2.64 18.84
C PRO A 5 8.64 -1.90 17.49
N VAL A 6 9.79 -1.28 17.20
CA VAL A 6 10.03 -0.64 15.91
C VAL A 6 10.00 -1.66 14.78
N LEU A 7 10.62 -2.83 14.98
CA LEU A 7 10.63 -3.89 13.98
C LEU A 7 9.22 -4.46 13.75
N VAL A 8 8.48 -4.73 14.81
CA VAL A 8 7.07 -5.17 14.72
C VAL A 8 6.21 -4.13 13.99
N PHE A 9 6.40 -2.84 14.26
CA PHE A 9 5.67 -1.78 13.58
C PHE A 9 5.97 -1.73 12.08
N LEU A 10 7.25 -1.81 11.70
CA LEU A 10 7.66 -1.80 10.28
C LEU A 10 7.10 -3.01 9.53
N PHE A 11 7.24 -4.21 10.10
CA PHE A 11 6.67 -5.43 9.49
C PHE A 11 5.14 -5.37 9.42
N GLY A 12 4.48 -4.91 10.48
CA GLY A 12 3.04 -4.72 10.52
C GLY A 12 2.54 -3.75 9.46
N ALA A 13 3.26 -2.63 9.24
CA ALA A 13 2.92 -1.66 8.21
C ALA A 13 3.04 -2.24 6.79
N VAL A 14 4.08 -3.04 6.53
CA VAL A 14 4.26 -3.71 5.23
C VAL A 14 3.16 -4.75 4.99
N ILE A 15 2.90 -5.60 5.98
CA ILE A 15 1.86 -6.65 5.89
C ILE A 15 0.48 -6.02 5.71
N GLY A 16 0.15 -5.00 6.50
CA GLY A 16 -1.13 -4.29 6.41
C GLY A 16 -1.32 -3.63 5.04
N SER A 17 -0.28 -3.00 4.50
CA SER A 17 -0.30 -2.41 3.15
C SER A 17 -0.63 -3.46 2.07
N PHE A 18 0.03 -4.62 2.13
CA PHE A 18 -0.22 -5.72 1.18
C PHE A 18 -1.62 -6.31 1.33
N LEU A 19 -2.08 -6.57 2.56
CA LEU A 19 -3.43 -7.09 2.82
C LEU A 19 -4.53 -6.18 2.26
N ASN A 20 -4.32 -4.86 2.26
CA ASN A 20 -5.26 -3.93 1.65
C ASN A 20 -5.43 -4.16 0.14
N VAL A 21 -4.34 -4.48 -0.55
CA VAL A 21 -4.38 -4.88 -1.97
C VAL A 21 -5.14 -6.20 -2.15
N VAL A 22 -4.89 -7.19 -1.29
CA VAL A 22 -5.57 -8.48 -1.34
C VAL A 22 -7.08 -8.33 -1.14
N ILE A 23 -7.51 -7.60 -0.10
CA ILE A 23 -8.93 -7.37 0.20
C ILE A 23 -9.64 -6.68 -0.97
N TYR A 24 -8.96 -5.76 -1.66
CA TYR A 24 -9.53 -5.08 -2.81
C TYR A 24 -9.59 -5.94 -4.08
N ARG A 25 -8.53 -6.71 -4.36
CA ARG A 25 -8.36 -7.43 -5.64
C ARG A 25 -8.96 -8.84 -5.64
N LEU A 26 -8.84 -9.57 -4.54
CA LEU A 26 -9.26 -10.97 -4.41
C LEU A 26 -10.76 -11.19 -4.69
N PRO A 27 -11.71 -10.44 -4.11
CA PRO A 27 -13.14 -10.64 -4.38
C PRO A 27 -13.53 -10.27 -5.82
N LYS A 28 -12.68 -9.52 -6.53
CA LYS A 28 -12.88 -9.11 -7.93
C LYS A 28 -12.19 -10.04 -8.93
N GLY A 29 -11.52 -11.10 -8.46
CA GLY A 29 -10.75 -12.01 -9.32
C GLY A 29 -9.57 -11.35 -10.05
N MET A 30 -9.12 -10.18 -9.56
CA MET A 30 -8.02 -9.45 -10.18
C MET A 30 -6.67 -10.03 -9.73
N SER A 31 -5.68 -10.06 -10.62
CA SER A 31 -4.34 -10.50 -10.27
C SER A 31 -3.67 -9.55 -9.26
N LEU A 32 -2.97 -10.14 -8.28
CA LEU A 32 -2.29 -9.38 -7.21
C LEU A 32 -1.02 -8.69 -7.72
N SER A 33 -0.33 -9.30 -8.68
CA SER A 33 0.98 -8.84 -9.18
C SER A 33 0.86 -7.89 -10.38
N PHE A 34 -0.16 -8.07 -11.22
CA PHE A 34 -0.40 -7.27 -12.43
C PHE A 34 -1.88 -6.87 -12.51
N PRO A 35 -2.25 -5.73 -13.09
CA PRO A 35 -1.39 -4.59 -13.40
C PRO A 35 -0.78 -3.98 -12.13
N SER A 36 0.17 -3.05 -12.31
CA SER A 36 0.81 -2.29 -11.21
C SER A 36 -0.23 -1.64 -10.28
N SER A 37 0.19 -1.10 -9.14
CA SER A 37 -0.71 -0.27 -8.33
C SER A 37 -1.25 0.90 -9.16
N HIS A 38 -2.57 1.10 -9.16
CA HIS A 38 -3.26 2.22 -9.81
C HIS A 38 -4.26 2.84 -8.84
N CYS A 39 -4.49 4.15 -8.93
CA CYS A 39 -5.55 4.78 -8.13
C CYS A 39 -6.92 4.33 -8.66
N PRO A 40 -7.83 3.81 -7.82
CA PRO A 40 -9.14 3.33 -8.27
C PRO A 40 -10.10 4.44 -8.73
N LYS A 41 -9.75 5.72 -8.52
CA LYS A 41 -10.56 6.89 -8.93
C LYS A 41 -10.13 7.51 -10.25
N CYS A 42 -8.82 7.67 -10.48
CA CYS A 42 -8.27 8.37 -11.65
C CYS A 42 -7.48 7.45 -12.59
N GLU A 43 -7.33 6.17 -12.24
CA GLU A 43 -6.58 5.13 -12.97
C GLU A 43 -5.08 5.42 -13.18
N PHE A 44 -4.56 6.50 -12.58
CA PHE A 44 -3.15 6.86 -12.68
C PHE A 44 -2.25 5.75 -12.15
N LYS A 45 -1.18 5.46 -12.89
CA LYS A 45 -0.17 4.45 -12.55
C LYS A 45 0.71 4.95 -11.41
N LEU A 46 0.55 4.34 -10.24
CA LEU A 46 1.36 4.66 -9.05
C LEU A 46 2.78 4.16 -9.26
N ARG A 47 3.76 4.99 -8.87
CA ARG A 47 5.16 4.58 -8.86
C ARG A 47 5.41 3.70 -7.64
N TRP A 48 6.50 2.94 -7.66
CA TRP A 48 6.85 2.01 -6.58
C TRP A 48 6.95 2.69 -5.21
N TYR A 49 7.44 3.94 -5.16
CA TYR A 49 7.56 4.70 -3.92
C TYR A 49 6.23 5.23 -3.39
N ASP A 50 5.20 5.34 -4.23
CA ASP A 50 3.85 5.70 -3.78
C ASP A 50 3.20 4.55 -2.97
N ASN A 51 3.73 3.33 -3.08
CA ASN A 51 3.31 2.17 -2.28
C ASN A 51 4.01 2.07 -0.92
N ILE A 52 4.95 2.98 -0.58
CA ILE A 52 5.64 2.94 0.72
C ILE A 52 4.64 3.35 1.81
N PRO A 53 4.25 2.43 2.72
CA PRO A 53 3.24 2.70 3.73
C PRO A 53 3.66 3.88 4.62
N ILE A 54 2.66 4.64 5.08
CA ILE A 54 2.80 5.81 5.97
C ILE A 54 3.44 7.03 5.28
N ILE A 55 4.60 6.88 4.64
CA ILE A 55 5.32 7.97 3.99
C ILE A 55 4.51 8.54 2.83
N SER A 56 4.06 7.69 1.91
CA SER A 56 3.29 8.16 0.75
C SER A 56 1.95 8.77 1.18
N TYR A 57 1.30 8.18 2.19
CA TYR A 57 0.04 8.69 2.75
C TYR A 57 0.18 10.11 3.34
N ILE A 58 1.26 10.36 4.10
CA ILE A 58 1.55 11.67 4.68
C ILE A 58 1.85 12.70 3.57
N MET A 59 2.67 12.33 2.58
CA MET A 59 3.01 13.24 1.47
C MET A 59 1.80 13.57 0.58
N LEU A 60 0.96 12.58 0.28
CA LEU A 60 -0.25 12.74 -0.52
C LEU A 60 -1.43 13.32 0.29
N LYS A 61 -1.30 13.40 1.63
CA LYS A 61 -2.37 13.78 2.57
C LYS A 61 -3.66 12.96 2.35
N GLY A 62 -3.51 11.67 2.04
CA GLY A 62 -4.63 10.78 1.70
C GLY A 62 -5.39 11.15 0.42
N ARG A 63 -4.85 12.02 -0.43
CA ARG A 63 -5.45 12.36 -1.73
C ARG A 63 -4.91 11.45 -2.83
N CYS A 64 -5.75 11.20 -3.82
CA CYS A 64 -5.31 10.58 -5.06
C CYS A 64 -4.41 11.58 -5.79
N ARG A 65 -3.39 11.06 -6.48
CA ARG A 65 -2.46 11.85 -7.26
C ARG A 65 -3.04 12.21 -8.61
#